data_AF-W6YTV2-F1
#
_entry.id   AF-W6YTV2-F1
#
_cell.length_a   1.000
_cell.length_b   1.000
_cell.length_c   1.000
_cell.angle_alpha   90.00
_cell.angle_beta   90.00
_cell.angle_gamma   90.00
#
_symmetry.space_group_name_H-M   'P 1'
#
loop_
_entity.id
_entity.type
_entity.pdbx_description
1 polymer ?
#
loop_
_entity_poly.entity_id
_entity_poly.type
_entity_poly.pdbx_seq_one_letter_code
_entity_poly.pdbx_strand_id
1 'polypeptide(L)'
;MELTGFDLFALFLCSSIFGLLVSSELINEREMTLVMAVFVAVVAMLFTQFSTSKALAGFLSKDISSIHNKQLEDLTEAHGRHTVGLKSEHYGAHVRLLNEINDANARFDRIYSEYEQISTKYQEQMRNMQEKEDRIQYLESKLGEFGQSKHTTSTIARVPLSAPATQISFLKPPRRQRFNEGNRWPSSTGLLPRVVEAENE
;
A
#
# COMPACT_ATOMS: atom_id res chain seq x y z
N MET A 1 44.43 -19.46 -0.02
CA MET A 1 45.15 -19.43 1.27
C MET A 1 46.46 -18.72 0.97
N GLU A 2 46.61 -17.47 1.40
CA GLU A 2 47.86 -16.74 1.22
C GLU A 2 48.87 -17.29 2.21
N LEU A 3 49.98 -17.85 1.73
CA LEU A 3 51.06 -18.29 2.60
C LEU A 3 51.74 -17.05 3.18
N THR A 4 51.79 -16.98 4.51
CA THR A 4 52.52 -15.89 5.16
C THR A 4 54.02 -16.06 4.90
N GLY A 5 54.79 -14.96 4.92
CA GLY A 5 56.26 -15.04 4.73
C GLY A 5 56.94 -15.97 5.75
N PHE A 6 56.33 -16.14 6.93
CA PHE A 6 56.76 -17.10 7.94
C PHE A 6 56.51 -18.57 7.53
N ASP A 7 55.35 -18.88 6.94
CA ASP A 7 55.04 -20.23 6.46
C ASP A 7 55.97 -20.65 5.32
N LEU A 8 56.27 -19.73 4.40
CA LEU A 8 57.24 -19.94 3.32
C LEU A 8 58.64 -20.22 3.89
N PHE A 9 59.05 -19.46 4.90
CA PHE A 9 60.33 -19.65 5.57
C PHE A 9 60.39 -20.99 6.33
N ALA A 10 59.31 -21.38 7.01
CA ALA A 10 59.21 -22.64 7.74
C ALA A 10 59.20 -23.85 6.79
N LEU A 11 58.50 -23.76 5.65
CA LEU A 11 58.52 -24.80 4.61
C LEU A 11 59.89 -24.91 3.94
N PHE A 12 60.54 -23.77 3.67
CA PHE A 12 61.91 -23.73 3.15
C PHE A 12 62.88 -24.39 4.13
N LEU A 13 62.80 -24.07 5.43
CA LEU A 13 63.59 -24.71 6.48
C LEU A 13 63.32 -26.22 6.56
N CYS A 14 62.05 -26.65 6.54
CA CYS A 14 61.70 -28.07 6.52
C CYS A 14 62.31 -28.80 5.31
N SER A 15 62.21 -28.22 4.12
CA SER A 15 62.75 -28.81 2.88
C SER A 15 64.29 -28.87 2.88
N SER A 16 64.95 -27.84 3.41
CA SER A 16 66.41 -27.76 3.55
C SER A 16 66.93 -28.79 4.56
N ILE A 17 66.28 -28.89 5.73
CA ILE A 17 66.62 -29.86 6.77
C ILE A 17 66.38 -31.31 6.27
N PHE A 18 65.29 -31.54 5.54
CA PHE A 18 65.01 -32.85 4.95
C PHE A 18 66.05 -33.25 3.91
N GLY A 19 66.50 -32.32 3.06
CA GLY A 19 67.60 -32.56 2.12
C GLY A 19 68.93 -32.88 2.81
N LEU A 20 69.20 -32.23 3.95
CA LEU A 20 70.36 -32.48 4.81
C LEU A 20 70.32 -33.87 5.46
N LEU A 21 69.14 -34.33 5.89
CA LEU A 21 68.92 -35.66 6.47
C LEU A 21 69.09 -36.78 5.43
N VAL A 22 68.70 -36.55 4.18
CA VAL A 22 68.83 -37.54 3.10
C VAL A 22 70.27 -37.66 2.58
N SER A 23 71.10 -36.62 2.76
CA SER A 23 72.46 -36.55 2.20
C SER A 23 73.58 -36.85 3.23
N SER A 24 73.24 -37.46 4.38
CA SER A 24 74.11 -37.50 5.56
C SER A 24 75.20 -38.59 5.53
N GLU A 25 76.25 -38.41 4.73
CA GLU A 25 77.42 -39.31 4.77
C GLU A 25 78.54 -38.84 5.73
N LEU A 26 78.46 -37.64 6.31
CA LEU A 26 79.55 -37.02 7.10
C LEU A 26 79.13 -36.37 8.44
N ILE A 27 77.89 -36.59 8.90
CA ILE A 27 77.31 -35.88 10.06
C ILE A 27 77.39 -36.75 11.33
N ASN A 28 77.81 -36.15 12.44
CA ASN A 28 77.92 -36.83 13.73
C ASN A 28 76.54 -37.07 14.37
N GLU A 29 76.33 -38.16 15.12
CA GLU A 29 75.02 -38.54 15.70
C GLU A 29 74.37 -37.41 16.53
N ARG A 30 75.20 -36.61 17.21
CA ARG A 30 74.76 -35.47 18.04
C ARG A 30 74.20 -34.30 17.22
N GLU A 31 74.67 -34.13 15.99
CA GLU A 31 74.19 -33.08 15.07
C GLU A 31 72.90 -33.54 14.38
N MET A 32 72.81 -34.82 14.02
CA MET A 32 71.60 -35.41 13.44
C MET A 32 70.41 -35.36 14.42
N THR A 33 70.65 -35.62 15.71
CA THR A 33 69.61 -35.50 16.76
C THR A 33 69.13 -34.07 16.95
N LEU A 34 70.02 -33.07 16.87
CA LEU A 34 69.66 -31.65 16.95
C LEU A 34 68.85 -31.21 15.72
N VAL A 35 69.25 -31.63 14.52
CA VAL A 35 68.53 -31.35 13.26
C VAL A 35 67.13 -31.95 13.28
N MET A 36 66.97 -33.18 13.76
CA MET A 36 65.66 -33.82 13.94
C MET A 36 64.79 -33.11 14.97
N ALA A 37 65.36 -32.67 16.10
CA ALA A 37 64.61 -31.92 17.11
C ALA A 37 64.08 -30.58 16.55
N VAL A 38 64.91 -29.86 15.78
CA VAL A 38 64.50 -28.62 15.11
C VAL A 38 63.42 -28.88 14.06
N PHE A 39 63.56 -29.94 13.26
CA PHE A 39 62.56 -30.32 12.27
C PHE A 39 61.19 -30.62 12.93
N VAL A 40 61.18 -31.45 13.97
CA VAL A 40 59.96 -31.81 14.70
C VAL A 40 59.32 -30.58 15.34
N ALA A 41 60.11 -29.66 15.90
CA ALA A 41 59.60 -28.42 16.47
C ALA A 41 58.92 -27.52 15.42
N VAL A 42 59.52 -27.36 14.24
CA VAL A 42 58.95 -26.56 13.13
C VAL A 42 57.67 -27.20 12.60
N VAL A 43 57.65 -28.52 12.41
CA VAL A 43 56.45 -29.25 11.96
C VAL A 43 55.31 -29.14 12.98
N ALA A 44 55.61 -29.30 14.28
CA ALA A 44 54.62 -29.14 15.34
C ALA A 44 54.04 -27.72 15.39
N MET A 45 54.88 -26.70 15.18
CA MET A 45 54.45 -25.30 15.15
C MET A 45 53.52 -25.01 13.96
N LEU A 46 53.85 -25.49 12.75
CA LEU A 46 52.99 -25.36 11.57
C LEU A 46 51.64 -26.09 11.78
N PHE A 47 51.67 -27.29 12.35
CA PHE A 47 50.46 -28.09 12.57
C PHE A 47 49.51 -27.43 13.59
N THR A 48 50.06 -26.84 14.66
CA THR A 48 49.27 -26.10 15.66
C THR A 48 48.68 -24.81 15.08
N GLN A 49 49.40 -24.09 14.23
CA GLN A 49 48.92 -22.88 13.56
C GLN A 49 47.81 -23.18 12.53
N PHE A 50 47.94 -24.25 11.75
CA PHE A 50 46.88 -24.72 10.86
C PHE A 50 45.65 -25.22 11.60
N SER A 51 45.83 -25.94 12.72
CA SER A 51 44.72 -26.47 13.50
C SER A 51 43.93 -25.35 14.20
N THR A 52 44.62 -24.35 14.74
CA THR A 52 43.98 -23.20 15.40
C THR A 52 43.23 -22.32 14.40
N SER A 53 43.79 -22.04 13.21
CA SER A 53 43.08 -21.28 12.17
C SER A 53 41.82 -21.99 11.66
N LYS A 54 41.88 -23.32 11.46
CA LYS A 54 40.72 -24.12 11.05
C LYS A 54 39.64 -24.17 12.13
N ALA A 55 40.03 -24.31 13.40
CA ALA A 55 39.09 -24.27 14.51
C ALA A 55 38.43 -22.89 14.63
N LEU A 56 39.20 -21.81 14.53
CA LEU A 56 38.72 -20.43 14.58
C LEU A 56 37.76 -20.11 13.43
N ALA A 57 38.08 -20.55 12.21
CA ALA A 57 37.19 -20.42 11.05
C ALA A 57 35.89 -21.21 11.23
N GLY A 58 35.96 -22.41 11.82
CA GLY A 58 34.79 -23.22 12.16
C GLY A 58 33.89 -22.56 13.20
N PHE A 59 34.47 -21.98 14.26
CA PHE A 59 33.72 -21.22 15.27
C PHE A 59 33.08 -19.96 14.68
N LEU A 60 33.86 -19.15 13.96
CA LEU A 60 33.37 -17.91 13.35
C LEU A 60 32.27 -18.18 12.33
N SER A 61 32.44 -19.17 11.44
CA SER A 61 31.42 -19.50 10.44
C SER A 61 30.12 -20.00 11.07
N LYS A 62 30.20 -20.82 12.12
CA LYS A 62 29.03 -21.34 12.82
C LYS A 62 28.29 -20.22 13.55
N ASP A 63 28.99 -19.37 14.28
CA ASP A 63 28.38 -18.26 15.01
C ASP A 63 27.78 -17.22 14.06
N ILE A 64 28.49 -16.87 12.98
CA ILE A 64 27.98 -15.95 11.94
C ILE A 64 26.74 -16.54 11.27
N SER A 65 26.73 -17.84 10.93
CA SER A 65 25.56 -18.49 10.34
C SER A 65 24.36 -18.50 11.30
N SER A 66 24.58 -18.73 12.59
CA SER A 66 23.53 -18.71 13.59
C SER A 66 22.96 -17.31 13.79
N ILE A 67 23.80 -16.28 13.82
CA ILE A 67 23.38 -14.89 13.94
C ILE A 67 22.59 -14.48 12.69
N HIS A 68 23.09 -14.82 11.51
CA HIS A 68 22.42 -14.50 10.25
C HIS A 68 21.03 -15.13 10.15
N ASN A 69 20.91 -16.42 10.48
CA ASN A 69 19.62 -17.13 10.49
C ASN A 69 18.64 -16.50 11.48
N LYS A 70 19.11 -16.15 12.67
CA LYS A 70 18.27 -15.48 13.68
C LYS A 70 17.81 -14.10 13.23
N GLN A 71 18.69 -13.32 12.61
CA GLN A 71 18.33 -12.00 12.06
C GLN A 71 17.33 -12.12 10.91
N LEU A 72 17.45 -13.14 10.07
CA LEU A 72 16.48 -13.45 9.02
C LEU A 72 15.12 -13.82 9.62
N GLU A 73 15.10 -14.69 10.63
CA GLU A 73 13.87 -15.08 11.33
C GLU A 73 13.19 -13.85 11.96
N ASP A 74 13.93 -13.06 12.74
CA ASP A 74 13.43 -11.84 13.38
C ASP A 74 12.89 -10.84 12.34
N LEU A 75 13.58 -10.68 11.21
CA LEU A 75 13.15 -9.79 10.12
C LEU A 75 11.87 -10.29 9.45
N THR A 76 11.78 -11.58 9.17
CA THR A 76 10.57 -12.18 8.57
C THR A 76 9.38 -12.09 9.51
N GLU A 77 9.59 -12.29 10.81
CA GLU A 77 8.54 -12.15 11.81
C GLU A 77 8.09 -10.69 11.93
N ALA A 78 9.02 -9.74 12.03
CA ALA A 78 8.70 -8.31 12.09
C ALA A 78 7.93 -7.86 10.83
N HIS A 79 8.36 -8.33 9.65
CA HIS A 79 7.66 -8.06 8.40
C HIS A 79 6.25 -8.69 8.39
N GLY A 80 6.10 -9.93 8.86
CA GLY A 80 4.81 -10.59 9.00
C GLY A 80 3.85 -9.82 9.91
N ARG A 81 4.33 -9.39 11.09
CA ARG A 81 3.53 -8.58 12.02
C ARG A 81 3.14 -7.23 11.41
N HIS A 82 4.07 -6.56 10.75
CA HIS A 82 3.82 -5.27 10.09
C HIS A 82 2.79 -5.39 8.96
N THR A 83 2.93 -6.39 8.09
CA THR A 83 1.99 -6.59 6.96
C THR A 83 0.58 -6.95 7.44
N VAL A 84 0.46 -7.78 8.47
CA VAL A 84 -0.84 -8.10 9.10
C VAL A 84 -1.45 -6.85 9.73
N GLY A 85 -0.66 -6.05 10.46
CA GLY A 85 -1.09 -4.78 11.05
C GLY A 85 -1.62 -3.84 9.97
N LEU A 86 -0.83 -3.58 8.93
CA LEU A 86 -1.20 -2.70 7.82
C LEU A 86 -2.47 -3.18 7.10
N LYS A 87 -2.61 -4.49 6.87
CA LYS A 87 -3.81 -5.06 6.27
C LYS A 87 -5.06 -4.82 7.13
N SER A 88 -4.93 -4.95 8.44
CA SER A 88 -6.03 -4.70 9.37
C SER A 88 -6.45 -3.23 9.42
N GLU A 89 -5.48 -2.32 9.41
CA GLU A 89 -5.71 -0.87 9.38
C GLU A 89 -6.38 -0.45 8.06
N HIS A 90 -5.87 -0.95 6.93
CA HIS A 90 -6.44 -0.72 5.62
C HIS A 90 -7.89 -1.22 5.54
N TYR A 91 -8.17 -2.43 6.06
CA TYR A 91 -9.53 -2.95 6.13
C TYR A 91 -10.44 -2.06 6.98
N GLY A 92 -9.96 -1.63 8.15
CA GLY A 92 -10.69 -0.71 9.02
C GLY A 92 -11.01 0.62 8.34
N ALA A 93 -10.05 1.21 7.64
CA ALA A 93 -10.23 2.44 6.87
C ALA A 93 -11.24 2.26 5.73
N HIS A 94 -11.17 1.14 5.00
CA HIS A 94 -12.10 0.83 3.93
C HIS A 94 -13.55 0.69 4.43
N VAL A 95 -13.76 0.01 5.56
CA VAL A 95 -15.09 -0.12 6.17
C VAL A 95 -15.65 1.25 6.60
N ARG A 96 -14.82 2.12 7.18
CA ARG A 96 -15.22 3.48 7.55
C ARG A 96 -15.65 4.29 6.32
N LEU A 97 -14.85 4.25 5.26
CA LEU A 97 -15.14 4.96 4.02
C LEU A 97 -16.41 4.44 3.34
N LEU A 98 -16.65 3.13 3.37
CA LEU A 98 -17.90 2.54 2.86
C LEU A 98 -19.12 3.02 3.66
N ASN A 99 -19.00 3.11 4.99
CA ASN A 99 -20.07 3.62 5.84
C ASN A 99 -20.36 5.11 5.56
N GLU A 100 -19.32 5.93 5.36
CA GLU A 100 -19.48 7.34 4.99
C GLU A 100 -20.15 7.50 3.62
N ILE A 101 -19.78 6.66 2.64
CA ILE A 101 -20.45 6.63 1.34
C ILE A 101 -21.92 6.26 1.49
N ASN A 102 -22.25 5.27 2.32
CA ASN A 102 -23.63 4.85 2.55
C ASN A 102 -24.45 5.93 3.26
N ASP A 103 -23.90 6.61 4.27
CA ASP A 103 -24.55 7.75 4.93
C ASP A 103 -24.79 8.90 3.95
N ALA A 104 -23.78 9.24 3.15
CA ALA A 104 -23.91 10.25 2.11
C ALA A 104 -25.01 9.89 1.09
N ASN A 105 -25.08 8.63 0.67
CA ASN A 105 -26.12 8.13 -0.23
C ASN A 105 -27.52 8.27 0.39
N ALA A 106 -27.69 7.92 1.67
CA ALA A 106 -28.96 8.08 2.36
C ALA A 106 -29.40 9.55 2.44
N ARG A 107 -28.45 10.46 2.68
CA ARG A 107 -28.71 11.92 2.66
C ARG A 107 -29.12 12.40 1.27
N PHE A 108 -28.47 11.92 0.21
CA PHE A 108 -28.85 12.27 -1.17
C PHE A 108 -30.24 11.76 -1.52
N ASP A 109 -30.56 10.51 -1.17
CA ASP A 109 -31.88 9.94 -1.42
C ASP A 109 -32.97 10.75 -0.69
N ARG A 110 -32.70 11.19 0.55
CA ARG A 110 -33.58 12.08 1.30
C ARG A 110 -33.79 13.43 0.60
N ILE A 111 -32.70 14.13 0.25
CA ILE A 111 -32.78 15.44 -0.45
C ILE A 111 -33.55 15.30 -1.76
N TYR A 112 -33.35 14.19 -2.48
CA TYR A 112 -34.07 13.93 -3.72
C TYR A 112 -35.57 13.75 -3.48
N SER A 113 -35.96 13.01 -2.45
CA SER A 113 -37.37 12.85 -2.08
C SER A 113 -38.03 14.16 -1.66
N GLU A 114 -37.33 15.00 -0.89
CA GLU A 114 -37.80 16.32 -0.48
C GLU A 114 -37.96 17.25 -1.70
N TYR A 115 -37.01 17.22 -2.63
CA TYR A 115 -37.09 17.94 -3.89
C TYR A 115 -38.32 17.52 -4.72
N GLU A 116 -38.56 16.21 -4.89
CA GLU A 116 -39.72 15.72 -5.63
C GLU A 116 -41.03 16.17 -4.99
N GLN A 117 -41.12 16.10 -3.66
CA GLN A 117 -42.30 16.53 -2.92
C GLN A 117 -42.56 18.04 -3.11
N ILE A 118 -41.54 18.88 -2.97
CA ILE A 118 -41.66 20.33 -3.10
C ILE A 118 -41.99 20.71 -4.54
N SER A 119 -41.31 20.11 -5.52
CA SER A 119 -41.56 20.33 -6.93
C SER A 119 -43.00 19.98 -7.31
N THR A 120 -43.51 18.85 -6.82
CA THR A 120 -44.89 18.41 -7.08
C THR A 120 -45.90 19.38 -6.46
N LYS A 121 -45.73 19.76 -5.19
CA LYS A 121 -46.60 20.73 -4.51
C LYS A 121 -46.60 22.09 -5.22
N TYR A 122 -45.44 22.53 -5.68
CA TYR A 122 -45.31 23.79 -6.39
C TYR A 122 -46.05 23.75 -7.75
N GLN A 123 -45.90 22.67 -8.51
CA GLN A 123 -46.64 22.48 -9.77
C GLN A 123 -48.16 22.46 -9.54
N GLU A 124 -48.62 21.79 -8.49
CA GLU A 124 -50.03 21.77 -8.11
C GLU A 124 -50.54 23.16 -7.72
N GLN A 125 -49.76 23.92 -6.96
CA GLN A 125 -50.08 25.30 -6.61
C GLN A 125 -50.22 26.19 -7.86
N MET A 126 -49.29 26.07 -8.81
CA MET A 126 -49.34 26.81 -10.08
C MET A 126 -50.57 26.43 -10.90
N ARG A 127 -50.91 25.14 -10.98
CA ARG A 127 -52.13 24.68 -11.66
C ARG A 127 -53.39 25.23 -11.00
N ASN A 128 -53.50 25.13 -9.68
CA ASN A 128 -54.65 25.65 -8.93
C ASN A 128 -54.80 27.16 -9.07
N MET A 129 -53.68 27.87 -9.18
CA MET A 129 -53.68 29.31 -9.42
C MET A 129 -54.20 29.65 -10.82
N GLN A 130 -53.76 28.92 -11.85
CA GLN A 130 -54.26 29.08 -13.22
C GLN A 130 -55.77 28.80 -13.29
N GLU A 131 -56.25 27.70 -12.69
CA GLU A 131 -57.68 27.37 -12.67
C GLU A 131 -58.53 28.45 -11.98
N LYS A 132 -57.99 29.10 -10.93
CA LYS A 132 -58.64 30.24 -10.27
C LYS A 132 -58.68 31.48 -11.16
N GLU A 133 -57.58 31.80 -11.85
CA GLU A 133 -57.51 32.93 -12.76
C GLU A 133 -58.48 32.76 -13.93
N ASP A 134 -58.53 31.57 -14.55
CA ASP A 134 -59.47 31.24 -15.62
C ASP A 134 -60.93 31.39 -15.14
N ARG A 135 -61.22 30.95 -13.91
CA ARG A 135 -62.55 31.11 -13.30
C ARG A 135 -62.89 32.57 -13.01
N ILE A 136 -61.94 33.38 -12.56
CA ILE A 136 -62.11 34.82 -12.38
C ILE A 136 -62.44 35.45 -13.73
N GLN A 137 -61.66 35.15 -14.77
CA GLN A 137 -61.85 35.69 -16.10
C GLN A 137 -63.22 35.31 -16.70
N TYR A 138 -63.66 34.06 -16.50
CA TYR A 138 -65.00 33.62 -16.89
C TYR A 138 -66.10 34.37 -16.15
N LEU A 139 -65.98 34.52 -14.83
CA LEU A 139 -66.97 35.25 -14.01
C LEU A 139 -67.01 36.73 -14.37
N GLU A 140 -65.87 37.34 -14.67
CA GLU A 140 -65.78 38.72 -15.14
C GLU A 140 -66.44 38.91 -16.51
N SER A 141 -66.21 37.99 -17.45
CA SER A 141 -66.90 37.99 -18.74
C SER A 141 -68.42 37.88 -18.54
N LYS A 142 -68.88 36.97 -17.67
CA LYS A 142 -70.30 36.80 -17.34
C LYS A 142 -70.89 38.03 -16.66
N LEU A 143 -70.18 38.64 -15.72
CA LEU A 143 -70.58 39.90 -15.07
C LEU A 143 -70.66 41.03 -16.09
N GLY A 144 -69.74 41.10 -17.04
CA GLY A 144 -69.80 42.02 -18.18
C GLY A 144 -71.05 41.81 -19.02
N GLU A 145 -71.39 40.56 -19.36
CA GLU A 145 -72.61 40.20 -20.10
C GLU A 145 -73.90 40.60 -19.34
N PHE A 146 -73.99 40.31 -18.03
CA PHE A 146 -75.13 40.73 -17.19
C PHE A 146 -75.17 42.25 -16.96
N GLY A 147 -73.99 42.87 -16.89
CA GLY A 147 -73.76 44.31 -16.72
C GLY A 147 -74.04 45.14 -17.98
N GLN A 148 -74.23 44.52 -19.15
CA GLN A 148 -74.68 45.24 -20.35
C GLN A 148 -76.12 45.79 -20.23
N SER A 149 -76.82 45.51 -19.13
CA SER A 149 -78.03 46.24 -18.76
C SER A 149 -77.75 47.65 -18.20
N LYS A 150 -76.52 47.99 -17.79
CA LYS A 150 -76.13 49.34 -17.37
C LYS A 150 -74.69 49.67 -17.75
N HIS A 151 -74.60 50.45 -18.82
CA HIS A 151 -73.46 51.26 -19.26
C HIS A 151 -72.55 51.79 -18.13
N THR A 152 -71.26 51.84 -18.44
CA THR A 152 -70.17 52.62 -17.84
C THR A 152 -69.48 52.13 -16.55
N THR A 153 -68.15 52.08 -16.65
CA THR A 153 -67.14 52.15 -15.57
C THR A 153 -66.66 50.81 -14.99
N SER A 154 -65.51 50.32 -15.46
CA SER A 154 -64.33 50.06 -14.62
C SER A 154 -63.28 49.26 -15.41
N THR A 155 -62.40 49.98 -16.11
CA THR A 155 -61.14 49.43 -16.62
C THR A 155 -60.20 49.25 -15.45
N ILE A 156 -60.33 48.17 -14.67
CA ILE A 156 -59.29 47.75 -13.73
C ILE A 156 -58.27 46.98 -14.55
N ALA A 157 -57.24 47.67 -15.02
CA ALA A 157 -56.05 47.05 -15.56
C ALA A 157 -55.39 46.22 -14.44
N ARG A 158 -55.74 44.92 -14.38
CA ARG A 158 -55.07 43.98 -13.48
C ARG A 158 -53.76 43.53 -14.13
N VAL A 159 -52.68 43.86 -13.47
CA VAL A 159 -51.34 43.32 -13.75
C VAL A 159 -51.39 41.80 -13.56
N PRO A 160 -50.89 40.99 -14.49
CA PRO A 160 -50.82 39.54 -14.30
C PRO A 160 -49.86 39.24 -13.13
N LEU A 161 -50.40 38.80 -12.00
CA LEU A 161 -49.67 38.49 -10.77
C LEU A 161 -49.28 37.02 -10.71
N SER A 162 -48.74 36.46 -11.79
CA SER A 162 -48.00 35.20 -11.72
C SER A 162 -47.19 34.98 -12.97
N ALA A 163 -45.89 34.75 -12.79
CA ALA A 163 -45.07 34.16 -13.83
C ALA A 163 -45.73 32.85 -14.30
N PRO A 164 -45.77 32.56 -15.61
CA PRO A 164 -46.35 31.33 -16.12
C PRO A 164 -45.65 30.12 -15.48
N ALA A 165 -46.43 29.09 -15.17
CA ALA A 165 -45.97 27.84 -14.54
C ALA A 165 -44.76 27.18 -15.23
N THR A 166 -44.53 27.53 -16.50
CA THR A 166 -43.45 27.01 -17.35
C THR A 166 -42.08 27.66 -17.11
N GLN A 167 -41.98 28.75 -16.35
CA GLN A 167 -40.72 29.50 -16.19
C GLN A 167 -39.89 29.15 -14.95
N ILE A 168 -40.48 28.48 -13.94
CA ILE A 168 -39.78 28.16 -12.69
C ILE A 168 -39.58 26.65 -12.59
N SER A 169 -38.46 26.16 -13.13
CA SER A 169 -38.00 24.78 -12.92
C SER A 169 -36.94 24.77 -11.82
N PHE A 170 -37.18 24.05 -10.73
CA PHE A 170 -36.14 23.81 -9.74
C PHE A 170 -35.04 22.93 -10.34
N LEU A 171 -33.78 23.34 -10.21
CA LEU A 171 -32.64 22.50 -10.60
C LEU A 171 -32.68 21.20 -9.80
N LYS A 172 -32.60 20.06 -10.51
CA LYS A 172 -32.53 18.76 -9.85
C LYS A 172 -31.26 18.69 -8.99
N PRO A 173 -31.32 18.08 -7.79
CA PRO A 173 -30.12 17.86 -6.98
C PRO A 173 -29.09 17.04 -7.78
N PRO A 174 -27.79 17.34 -7.64
CA PRO A 174 -26.75 16.56 -8.28
C PRO A 174 -26.81 15.10 -7.80
N ARG A 175 -27.01 14.17 -8.74
CA ARG A 175 -27.04 12.73 -8.45
C ARG A 175 -25.64 12.16 -8.66
N ARG A 176 -25.03 11.59 -7.61
CA ARG A 176 -23.81 10.79 -7.80
C ARG A 176 -24.16 9.59 -8.67
N GLN A 177 -23.37 9.33 -9.72
CA GLN A 177 -23.38 8.04 -10.39
C GLN A 177 -23.07 6.98 -9.32
N ARG A 178 -24.04 6.10 -9.04
CA ARG A 178 -23.81 4.93 -8.20
C ARG A 178 -22.82 4.06 -8.95
N PHE A 179 -21.53 4.17 -8.62
CA PHE A 179 -20.54 3.22 -9.09
C PHE A 179 -20.91 1.88 -8.47
N ASN A 180 -21.45 0.99 -9.29
CA ASN A 180 -21.82 -0.36 -8.91
C ASN A 180 -20.55 -1.23 -8.91
N GLU A 181 -19.52 -0.79 -8.18
CA GLU A 181 -18.35 -1.61 -7.88
C GLU A 181 -18.74 -2.50 -6.71
N GLY A 182 -19.48 -3.56 -7.05
CA GLY A 182 -19.75 -4.64 -6.12
C GLY A 182 -18.42 -5.19 -5.62
N ASN A 183 -18.07 -4.88 -4.36
CA ASN A 183 -17.21 -5.61 -3.43
C ASN A 183 -16.05 -6.45 -3.99
N ARG A 184 -15.44 -6.08 -5.12
CA ARG A 184 -14.24 -6.74 -5.62
C ARG A 184 -13.06 -6.12 -4.91
N TRP A 185 -12.68 -6.78 -3.82
CA TRP A 185 -11.29 -6.75 -3.40
C TRP A 185 -10.39 -6.93 -4.64
N PRO A 186 -9.35 -6.11 -4.84
CA PRO A 186 -8.26 -6.57 -5.66
C PRO A 186 -7.72 -7.82 -4.99
N SER A 187 -7.72 -8.96 -5.71
CA SER A 187 -7.01 -10.14 -5.25
C SER A 187 -5.58 -9.71 -4.94
N SER A 188 -5.15 -9.91 -3.69
CA SER A 188 -3.79 -9.65 -3.23
C SER A 188 -2.81 -10.68 -3.80
N THR A 189 -2.89 -10.95 -5.10
CA THR A 189 -1.97 -11.81 -5.84
C THR A 189 -0.91 -10.93 -6.47
N GLY A 190 0.23 -10.86 -5.79
CA GLY A 190 1.54 -10.83 -6.43
C GLY A 190 1.94 -9.52 -7.11
N LEU A 191 2.31 -8.52 -6.31
CA LEU A 191 3.31 -7.54 -6.75
C LEU A 191 4.45 -7.54 -5.72
N LEU A 192 5.21 -8.64 -5.69
CA LEU A 192 6.61 -8.56 -5.29
C LEU A 192 7.40 -8.10 -6.52
N PRO A 193 8.23 -7.06 -6.43
CA PRO A 193 9.21 -6.78 -7.47
C PRO A 193 10.13 -7.98 -7.58
N ARG A 194 10.17 -8.57 -8.78
CA ARG A 194 11.17 -9.55 -9.19
C ARG A 194 12.54 -8.87 -9.03
N VAL A 195 13.19 -9.11 -7.90
CA VAL A 195 14.63 -8.84 -7.73
C VAL A 195 15.30 -9.73 -8.77
N VAL A 196 15.73 -9.11 -9.86
CA VAL A 196 16.49 -9.75 -10.92
C VAL A 196 17.80 -10.21 -10.28
N GLU A 197 17.96 -11.54 -10.18
CA GLU A 197 19.27 -12.17 -10.11
C GLU A 197 20.12 -11.61 -11.26
N ALA A 198 21.11 -10.81 -10.91
CA ALA A 198 22.20 -10.43 -11.79
C ALA A 198 23.51 -10.61 -11.02
N GLU A 199 23.83 -11.86 -10.69
CA GLU A 199 25.20 -12.32 -10.49
C GLU A 199 25.32 -13.70 -11.13
N ASN A 200 25.97 -13.75 -12.30
CA ASN A 200 26.88 -14.80 -12.78
C ASN A 200 27.04 -14.69 -14.31
N GLU A 201 27.95 -13.80 -14.72
CA GLU A 201 28.93 -14.04 -15.79
C GLU A 201 30.26 -13.40 -15.39
#